data_AF-A0A970P713-F1
#
_entry.id   AF-A0A970P713-F1
#
_cell.length_a   1.000
_cell.length_b   1.000
_cell.length_c   1.000
_cell.angle_alpha   90.00
_cell.angle_beta   90.00
_cell.angle_gamma   90.00
#
_symmetry.space_group_name_H-M   'P 1'
#
loop_
_entity.id
_entity.type
_entity.pdbx_description
1 polymer ?
#
loop_
_entity_poly.entity_id
_entity_poly.type
_entity_poly.pdbx_seq_one_letter_code
_entity_poly.pdbx_strand_id
1 'polypeptide(L)' 'HVLSEEDWEGETGQIDRGLIARHVSDELSDWSVYLCGPAEMMEALAPELVEMGVSEGNLHSERFWL' A
#
# COMPACT_ATOMS: atom_id res chain seq x y z
N HIS A 1 9.18 1.95 -23.18
CA HIS A 1 9.65 0.56 -23.01
C HIS A 1 8.90 -0.02 -21.84
N VAL A 2 8.05 -1.03 -22.06
CA VAL A 2 7.49 -1.83 -20.97
C VAL A 2 8.48 -2.98 -20.77
N LEU A 3 9.04 -3.11 -19.57
CA LEU A 3 9.84 -4.29 -19.23
C LEU A 3 8.90 -5.50 -19.24
N SER A 4 9.05 -6.39 -20.21
CA SER A 4 8.53 -7.75 -20.12
C SER A 4 9.62 -8.59 -19.44
N GLU A 5 9.56 -8.73 -18.12
CA GLU A 5 10.42 -9.65 -17.39
C GLU A 5 9.74 -11.02 -17.37
N GLU A 6 10.27 -11.97 -18.14
CA GLU A 6 9.73 -13.35 -18.20
C GLU A 6 10.11 -14.19 -16.97
N ASP A 7 11.04 -13.71 -16.14
CA ASP A 7 11.62 -14.43 -14.99
C ASP A 7 11.36 -13.72 -13.63
N TRP A 8 10.18 -13.11 -13.44
CA TRP A 8 9.85 -12.47 -12.16
C TRP A 8 9.54 -13.51 -11.07
N GLU A 9 10.43 -13.64 -10.09
CA GLU A 9 10.28 -14.52 -8.92
C GLU A 9 9.66 -13.82 -7.69
N GLY A 10 9.31 -12.55 -7.82
CA GLY A 10 8.78 -11.74 -6.72
C GLY A 10 7.25 -11.80 -6.58
N GLU A 11 6.72 -10.89 -5.75
CA GLU A 11 5.28 -10.79 -5.51
C GLU A 11 4.51 -10.38 -6.78
N THR A 12 3.35 -10.99 -6.99
CA THR A 12 2.47 -10.69 -8.12
C THR A 12 1.05 -10.40 -7.65
N GLY A 13 0.31 -9.61 -8.41
CA GLY A 13 -1.08 -9.29 -8.11
C GLY A 13 -1.26 -7.85 -7.63
N GLN A 14 -2.33 -7.61 -6.89
CA GLN A 14 -2.64 -6.29 -6.34
C GLN A 14 -1.91 -6.10 -5.00
N ILE A 15 -1.53 -4.85 -4.71
CA ILE A 15 -1.06 -4.49 -3.37
C ILE A 15 -2.29 -4.50 -2.46
N ASP A 16 -2.29 -5.42 -1.49
CA ASP A 16 -3.35 -5.60 -0.51
C ASP A 16 -2.78 -5.76 0.91
N ARG A 17 -3.66 -5.82 1.91
CA ARG A 17 -3.28 -6.05 3.31
C ARG A 17 -2.45 -7.32 3.49
N GLY A 18 -2.78 -8.39 2.77
CA GLY A 18 -2.08 -9.66 2.87
C GLY A 18 -0.64 -9.56 2.40
N LEU A 19 -0.40 -8.86 1.29
CA LEU A 19 0.93 -8.54 0.78
C LEU A 19 1.71 -7.71 1.81
N ILE A 20 1.11 -6.62 2.32
CA ILE A 20 1.78 -5.73 3.28
C ILE A 20 2.14 -6.51 4.55
N ALA A 21 1.23 -7.32 5.10
CA ALA A 21 1.44 -8.11 6.30
C ALA A 21 2.52 -9.21 6.16
N ARG A 22 2.83 -9.67 4.93
CA ARG A 22 3.95 -10.60 4.71
C ARG A 22 5.31 -9.93 4.86
N HIS A 23 5.38 -8.62 4.58
CA HIS A 23 6.65 -7.88 4.49
C HIS A 23 6.86 -6.89 5.65
N VAL A 24 5.79 -6.47 6.32
CA VAL A 24 5.86 -5.56 7.47
C VAL A 24 5.55 -6.35 8.73
N SER A 25 6.59 -6.59 9.52
CA SER A 25 6.51 -7.36 10.78
C SER A 25 6.40 -6.50 12.03
N ASP A 26 6.57 -5.19 11.90
CA ASP A 26 6.48 -4.21 12.99
C ASP A 26 5.07 -3.61 13.10
N GLU A 27 4.75 -3.08 14.28
CA GLU A 27 3.53 -2.31 14.51
C GLU A 27 3.58 -0.99 13.72
N LEU A 28 2.52 -0.71 12.96
CA LEU A 28 2.45 0.46 12.06
C LEU A 28 2.13 1.78 12.77
N SER A 29 1.85 1.76 14.08
CA SER A 29 1.39 2.94 14.84
C SER A 29 2.35 4.12 14.81
N ASP A 30 3.65 3.85 14.73
CA ASP A 30 4.70 4.87 14.72
C ASP A 30 5.18 5.23 13.31
N TRP A 31 4.59 4.63 12.27
CA TRP A 31 5.04 4.80 10.90
C TRP A 31 4.33 5.97 10.22
N SER A 32 5.07 6.77 9.46
CA SER A 32 4.51 7.67 8.45
C SER A 32 4.33 6.93 7.13
N VAL A 33 3.08 6.78 6.70
CA VAL A 33 2.72 6.03 5.49
C VAL A 33 2.31 7.01 4.40
N TYR A 34 2.94 6.88 3.24
CA TYR A 34 2.65 7.69 2.06
C TYR A 34 1.97 6.82 1.00
N LEU A 35 0.73 7.16 0.67
CA LEU A 35 -0.12 6.39 -0.22
C LEU A 35 -0.44 7.23 -1.47
N CYS A 36 -0.14 6.71 -2.66
CA CYS A 36 -0.45 7.35 -3.94
C CYS A 36 -0.60 6.28 -5.02
N GLY A 37 -1.63 6.41 -5.87
CA GLY A 37 -1.92 5.46 -6.95
C GLY A 37 -3.32 5.65 -7.54
N PRO A 38 -3.81 4.69 -8.33
CA PRO A 38 -5.16 4.73 -8.90
C PRO A 38 -6.25 4.79 -7.81
N ALA A 39 -7.39 5.41 -8.13
CA ALA A 39 -8.49 5.61 -7.18
C ALA A 39 -8.92 4.30 -6.50
N GLU A 40 -9.06 3.22 -7.28
CA GLU A 40 -9.48 1.92 -6.78
C GLU A 40 -8.50 1.33 -5.76
N MET A 41 -7.20 1.49 -5.99
CA MET A 41 -6.16 1.04 -5.07
C MET A 41 -6.20 1.85 -3.77
N MET A 42 -6.34 3.16 -3.90
CA MET A 42 -6.28 4.11 -2.79
C MET A 42 -7.50 3.96 -1.87
N GLU A 43 -8.69 3.77 -2.45
CA GLU A 43 -9.93 3.53 -1.71
C GLU A 43 -9.92 2.16 -1.00
N ALA A 44 -9.28 1.15 -1.59
CA ALA A 44 -9.14 -0.16 -0.97
C ALA A 44 -8.10 -0.20 0.16
N LEU A 45 -6.93 0.41 -0.02
CA LEU A 45 -5.81 0.29 0.93
C LEU A 45 -5.86 1.26 2.11
N ALA A 46 -6.39 2.48 1.93
CA ALA A 46 -6.42 3.46 3.01
C ALA A 46 -7.08 2.96 4.31
N PRO A 47 -8.30 2.36 4.28
CA PRO A 47 -8.91 1.84 5.51
C PRO A 47 -8.13 0.66 6.09
N GLU A 48 -7.62 -0.24 5.24
CA GLU A 48 -6.84 -1.41 5.69
C GLU A 48 -5.56 -0.98 6.42
N LEU A 49 -4.86 0.05 5.94
CA LEU A 49 -3.67 0.58 6.61
C LEU A 49 -3.99 1.13 8.01
N VAL A 50 -5.13 1.80 8.17
CA VAL A 50 -5.60 2.27 9.48
C VAL A 50 -5.94 1.08 10.39
N GLU A 51 -6.60 0.05 9.87
CA GLU A 51 -6.88 -1.18 10.62
C GLU A 51 -5.62 -1.97 10.98
N MET A 52 -4.57 -1.88 10.16
CA MET A 52 -3.26 -2.46 10.43
C MET A 52 -2.45 -1.64 11.46
N GLY A 53 -3.00 -0.51 11.93
CA GLY A 53 -2.48 0.27 13.04
C GLY A 53 -1.86 1.60 12.65
N VAL A 54 -1.88 1.99 11.37
CA VAL A 54 -1.39 3.33 10.96
C VAL A 54 -2.27 4.40 11.61
N SER A 55 -1.66 5.31 12.34
CA SER A 55 -2.36 6.49 12.86
C SER A 55 -2.87 7.36 11.72
N GLU A 56 -4.14 7.82 11.78
CA GLU A 56 -4.76 8.63 10.71
C GLU A 56 -3.95 9.88 10.37
N GLY A 57 -3.34 10.53 11.38
CA GLY A 57 -2.50 11.71 11.18
C GLY A 57 -1.17 11.43 10.46
N ASN A 58 -0.77 10.16 10.40
CA ASN A 58 0.46 9.68 9.76
C ASN A 58 0.20 9.00 8.41
N LEU A 59 -1.07 8.89 7.98
CA LEU A 59 -1.42 8.42 6.64
C LEU A 59 -1.53 9.62 5.69
N HIS A 60 -0.47 9.85 4.91
CA HIS A 60 -0.41 10.91 3.92
C HIS A 60 -0.84 10.36 2.57
N SER A 61 -1.84 10.98 1.94
CA SER A 61 -2.34 10.55 0.63
C SER A 61 -2.31 11.67 -0.40
N GLU A 62 -1.84 11.35 -1.62
CA GLU A 62 -2.00 12.21 -2.79
C GLU A 62 -3.01 11.58 -3.75
N ARG A 63 -3.99 12.38 -4.20
CA ARG A 63 -5.08 11.95 -5.07
C ARG A 63 -5.10 12.82 -6.32
N PHE A 64 -4.62 12.28 -7.45
CA PHE A 64 -4.50 13.03 -8.71
C PHE A 64 -5.81 13.14 -9.51
N TRP A 65 -6.86 12.44 -9.10
CA TRP A 65 -8.16 12.44 -9.78
C TRP A 65 -9.17 13.42 -9.17
N LEU A 66 -8.77 14.14 -8.12
CA LEU A 66 -9.56 15.20 -7.47
C LEU A 66 -9.10 16.56 -7.98
#